data_AF-A0A7S2YTI6-F1
#
_entry.id   AF-A0A7S2YTI6-F1
#
_cell.length_a   1.000
_cell.length_b   1.000
_cell.length_c   1.000
_cell.angle_alpha   90.00
_cell.angle_beta   90.00
_cell.angle_gamma   90.00
#
_symmetry.space_group_name_H-M   'P 1'
#
loop_
_entity.id
_entity.type
_entity.pdbx_description
1 polymer ?
#
loop_
_entity_poly.entity_id
_entity_poly.type
_entity_poly.pdbx_seq_one_letter_code
_entity_poly.pdbx_strand_id
1 'polypeptide(L)'
;DDVSALTADEIAIARQGLAVVVPADAYHRPVLLFDRARVDPTWQDPRGETRVKLVFYLLQTMSECDLAVANGFVALIASEGDTPNQSPPNGSVRELVKSGAIPMTIKAMHLLGAPSTAT
;
A
#
# COMPACT_ATOMS: atom_id res chain seq x y z
N ASP A 1 4.35 17.76 -10.87
CA ASP A 1 3.07 17.56 -11.57
C ASP A 1 3.20 16.63 -12.75
N ASP A 2 3.49 15.35 -12.51
CA ASP A 2 3.28 14.33 -13.53
C ASP A 2 3.07 12.98 -12.83
N VAL A 3 1.81 12.58 -12.63
CA VAL A 3 1.48 11.20 -12.25
C VAL A 3 1.47 10.43 -13.56
N SER A 4 2.66 10.10 -14.06
CA SER A 4 2.82 9.31 -15.28
C SER A 4 2.40 7.86 -15.03
N ALA A 5 1.97 7.18 -16.10
CA ALA A 5 1.61 5.77 -16.06
C ALA A 5 2.74 4.90 -15.46
N LEU A 6 2.37 3.78 -14.84
CA LEU A 6 3.35 2.83 -14.32
C LEU A 6 4.26 2.35 -15.46
N THR A 7 5.57 2.43 -15.24
CA THR A 7 6.56 1.89 -16.18
C THR A 7 6.62 0.36 -16.10
N ALA A 8 7.24 -0.28 -17.09
CA ALA A 8 7.43 -1.73 -17.08
C ALA A 8 8.21 -2.22 -15.84
N ASP A 9 9.20 -1.45 -15.39
CA ASP A 9 9.99 -1.76 -14.20
C ASP A 9 9.15 -1.64 -12.92
N GLU A 10 8.33 -0.58 -12.82
CA GLU A 10 7.40 -0.40 -11.70
C GLU A 10 6.37 -1.54 -11.63
N ILE A 11 5.89 -2.02 -12.78
CA ILE A 11 5.01 -3.20 -12.87
C ILE A 11 5.74 -4.48 -12.45
N ALA A 12 7.01 -4.65 -12.86
CA ALA A 12 7.81 -5.80 -12.47
C ALA A 12 7.98 -5.86 -10.94
N ILE A 13 8.19 -4.71 -10.29
CA ILE A 13 8.24 -4.59 -8.83
C ILE A 13 6.88 -4.92 -8.21
N ALA A 14 5.78 -4.40 -8.77
CA ALA A 14 4.42 -4.73 -8.30
C ALA A 14 4.17 -6.23 -8.26
N ARG A 15 4.63 -6.94 -9.31
CA ARG A 15 4.50 -8.40 -9.45
C ARG A 15 5.29 -9.21 -8.43
N GLN A 16 6.27 -8.61 -7.75
CA GLN A 16 6.99 -9.27 -6.65
C GLN A 16 6.10 -9.41 -5.40
N GLY A 17 4.99 -8.67 -5.31
CA GLY A 17 4.05 -8.74 -4.19
C GLY A 17 4.28 -7.67 -3.12
N LEU A 18 4.99 -6.59 -3.45
CA LEU A 18 5.16 -5.42 -2.58
C LEU A 18 3.82 -4.87 -2.08
N ALA A 19 2.83 -4.80 -2.98
CA ALA A 19 1.51 -4.28 -2.69
C ALA A 19 0.48 -5.14 -3.44
N VAL A 20 -0.48 -5.72 -2.72
CA VAL A 20 -1.47 -6.62 -3.28
C VAL A 20 -2.84 -6.42 -2.63
N VAL A 21 -3.90 -6.64 -3.39
CA VAL A 21 -5.26 -6.74 -2.85
C VAL A 21 -5.50 -8.20 -2.47
N VAL A 22 -5.78 -8.45 -1.20
CA VAL A 22 -6.07 -9.80 -0.66
C VAL A 22 -7.58 -9.98 -0.47
N PRO A 23 -8.07 -11.21 -0.19
CA PRO A 23 -9.49 -11.44 0.04
C PRO A 23 -10.07 -10.48 1.08
N ALA A 24 -11.33 -10.11 0.85
CA ALA A 24 -12.04 -9.18 1.72
C ALA A 24 -12.10 -9.70 3.17
N ASP A 25 -12.18 -8.76 4.11
CA ASP A 25 -12.33 -9.10 5.52
C ASP A 25 -13.74 -9.62 5.85
N ALA A 26 -13.98 -9.92 7.12
CA ALA A 26 -15.28 -10.40 7.61
C ALA A 26 -16.45 -9.40 7.41
N TYR A 27 -16.15 -8.15 7.06
CA TYR A 27 -17.13 -7.09 6.77
C TYR A 27 -17.21 -6.79 5.27
N HIS A 28 -16.66 -7.66 4.41
CA HIS A 28 -16.60 -7.50 2.96
C HIS A 28 -15.86 -6.23 2.50
N ARG A 29 -14.92 -5.72 3.31
CA ARG A 29 -14.05 -4.61 2.92
C ARG A 29 -12.84 -5.16 2.19
N PRO A 30 -12.45 -4.61 1.03
CA PRO A 30 -11.23 -5.02 0.37
C PRO A 30 -10.03 -4.69 1.27
N VAL A 31 -9.01 -5.53 1.19
CA VAL A 31 -7.83 -5.44 2.05
C VAL A 31 -6.61 -5.23 1.18
N LEU A 32 -5.91 -4.12 1.40
CA LEU A 32 -4.66 -3.79 0.75
C LEU A 32 -3.51 -4.22 1.67
N LEU A 33 -2.69 -5.18 1.23
CA LEU A 33 -1.51 -5.64 1.93
C LEU A 33 -0.26 -5.01 1.30
N PHE A 34 0.55 -4.37 2.13
CA PHE A 34 1.92 -3.97 1.83
C PHE A 34 2.88 -4.93 2.53
N ASP A 35 3.61 -5.72 1.75
CA ASP A 35 4.57 -6.69 2.27
C ASP A 35 5.95 -6.43 1.70
N ARG A 36 6.81 -5.86 2.54
CA ARG A 36 8.14 -5.37 2.13
C ARG A 36 9.18 -6.47 2.04
N ALA A 37 8.98 -7.56 2.76
CA ALA A 37 9.84 -8.73 2.71
C ALA A 37 9.84 -9.40 1.32
N ARG A 38 8.85 -9.08 0.49
CA ARG A 38 8.69 -9.62 -0.86
C ARG A 38 9.48 -8.91 -1.93
N VAL A 39 10.08 -7.76 -1.63
CA VAL A 39 10.86 -7.01 -2.60
C VAL A 39 12.33 -7.40 -2.55
N ASP A 40 12.96 -7.41 -3.71
CA ASP A 40 14.41 -7.56 -3.81
C ASP A 40 15.12 -6.58 -2.84
N PRO A 41 15.95 -7.05 -1.92
CA PRO A 41 16.65 -6.18 -0.96
C PRO A 41 17.63 -5.20 -1.62
N THR A 42 17.99 -5.43 -2.89
CA THR A 42 18.82 -4.52 -3.69
C THR A 42 18.02 -3.42 -4.37
N TRP A 43 16.70 -3.54 -4.43
CA TRP A 43 15.84 -2.49 -4.99
C TRP A 43 15.86 -1.25 -4.10
N GLN A 44 16.06 -0.10 -4.74
CA GLN A 44 16.07 1.18 -4.06
C GLN A 44 14.94 2.07 -4.59
N ASP A 45 14.09 2.51 -3.67
CA ASP A 45 13.10 3.56 -3.90
C ASP A 45 13.29 4.65 -2.84
N PRO A 46 14.33 5.49 -3.01
CA PRO A 46 14.75 6.45 -1.99
C PRO A 46 13.70 7.53 -1.74
N ARG A 47 12.83 7.81 -2.73
CA ARG A 47 11.77 8.82 -2.64
C ARG A 47 10.39 8.22 -2.36
N GLY A 48 10.23 6.91 -2.51
CA GLY A 48 8.93 6.26 -2.37
C GLY A 48 7.99 6.46 -3.55
N GLU A 49 8.46 7.00 -4.67
CA GLU A 49 7.62 7.40 -5.80
C GLU A 49 6.94 6.17 -6.42
N THR A 50 7.69 5.09 -6.64
CA THR A 50 7.15 3.83 -7.15
C THR A 50 6.14 3.25 -6.16
N ARG A 51 6.44 3.25 -4.85
CA ARG A 51 5.48 2.82 -3.83
C ARG A 51 4.17 3.61 -3.91
N VAL A 52 4.23 4.94 -3.97
CA VAL A 52 3.04 5.80 -4.04
C VAL A 52 2.23 5.53 -5.30
N LYS A 53 2.88 5.39 -6.47
CA LYS A 53 2.19 5.07 -7.73
C LYS A 53 1.49 3.72 -7.67
N LEU A 54 2.14 2.70 -7.11
CA LEU A 54 1.55 1.38 -6.94
C LEU A 54 0.36 1.39 -6.00
N VAL A 55 0.48 2.09 -4.86
CA VAL A 55 -0.64 2.31 -3.92
C VAL A 55 -1.79 2.97 -4.68
N PHE A 56 -1.52 4.07 -5.37
CA PHE A 56 -2.53 4.86 -6.07
C PHE A 56 -3.25 4.03 -7.13
N TYR A 57 -2.51 3.28 -7.95
CA TYR A 57 -3.06 2.36 -8.94
C TYR A 57 -4.00 1.33 -8.31
N LEU A 58 -3.55 0.64 -7.25
CA LEU A 58 -4.37 -0.38 -6.58
C LEU A 58 -5.62 0.22 -5.94
N LEU A 59 -5.51 1.40 -5.32
CA LEU A 59 -6.65 2.12 -4.77
C LEU A 59 -7.62 2.55 -5.87
N GLN A 60 -7.13 2.99 -7.02
CA GLN A 60 -7.96 3.34 -8.16
C GLN A 60 -8.74 2.11 -8.65
N THR A 61 -8.07 0.97 -8.85
CA THR A 61 -8.73 -0.28 -9.23
C THR A 61 -9.75 -0.75 -8.18
N MET A 62 -9.43 -0.66 -6.89
CA MET A 62 -10.38 -0.98 -5.82
C MET A 62 -11.60 -0.05 -5.83
N SER A 63 -11.42 1.22 -6.18
CA SER A 63 -12.50 2.21 -6.24
C SER A 63 -13.51 1.97 -7.37
N GLU A 64 -13.20 1.10 -8.33
CA GLU A 64 -14.15 0.63 -9.34
C GLU A 64 -15.22 -0.32 -8.76
N CYS A 65 -15.03 -0.80 -7.51
CA CYS A 65 -16.00 -1.59 -6.80
C CYS A 65 -16.85 -0.72 -5.87
N ASP A 66 -18.16 -0.64 -6.13
CA ASP A 66 -19.11 0.14 -5.33
C ASP A 66 -19.08 -0.22 -3.83
N LEU A 67 -18.87 -1.50 -3.50
CA LEU A 67 -18.75 -1.95 -2.12
C LEU A 67 -17.49 -1.40 -1.44
N ALA A 68 -16.38 -1.24 -2.16
CA ALA A 68 -15.16 -0.64 -1.65
C ALA A 68 -15.33 0.86 -1.38
N VAL A 69 -16.04 1.56 -2.27
CA VAL A 69 -16.38 2.98 -2.11
C VAL A 69 -17.28 3.19 -0.89
N ALA A 70 -18.35 2.39 -0.77
CA ALA A 70 -19.30 2.51 0.32
C ALA A 70 -18.71 2.10 1.68
N ASN A 71 -18.02 0.96 1.74
CA ASN A 71 -17.55 0.37 2.99
C ASN A 71 -16.11 0.74 3.35
N GLY A 72 -15.39 1.44 2.47
CA GLY A 72 -13.96 1.71 2.62
C GLY A 72 -13.11 0.44 2.53
N PHE A 73 -11.82 0.57 2.88
CA PHE A 73 -10.85 -0.52 2.81
C PHE A 73 -10.03 -0.65 4.10
N VAL A 74 -9.34 -1.78 4.23
CA VAL A 74 -8.37 -2.04 5.30
C VAL A 74 -6.97 -2.06 4.73
N ALA A 75 -6.03 -1.40 5.41
CA ALA A 75 -4.61 -1.46 5.07
C ALA A 75 -3.86 -2.38 6.04
N LEU A 76 -3.12 -3.35 5.52
CA LEU A 76 -2.18 -4.18 6.28
C LEU A 76 -0.76 -3.80 5.83
N ILE A 77 0.12 -3.54 6.79
CA ILE A 77 1.53 -3.21 6.53
C ILE A 77 2.37 -4.25 7.26
N ALA A 78 3.03 -5.13 6.53
CA ALA A 78 3.96 -6.09 7.09
C ALA A 78 5.39 -5.50 7.12
N SER A 79 5.97 -5.51 8.31
CA SER A 79 7.30 -4.96 8.61
C SER A 79 8.32 -6.04 8.97
N GLU A 80 7.98 -7.31 8.79
CA GLU A 80 8.95 -8.39 9.03
C GLU A 80 10.14 -8.24 8.08
N GLY A 81 11.36 -8.23 8.63
CA GLY A 81 12.59 -8.08 7.84
C GLY A 81 12.88 -6.66 7.35
N ASP A 82 12.12 -5.64 7.78
CA ASP A 82 12.41 -4.24 7.42
C ASP A 82 13.78 -3.83 7.98
N THR A 83 14.64 -3.30 7.10
CA THR A 83 15.90 -2.67 7.52
C THR A 83 15.65 -1.21 7.93
N PRO A 84 16.42 -0.61 8.85
CA PRO A 84 16.18 0.75 9.36
C PRO A 84 16.08 1.84 8.27
N ASN A 85 16.80 1.66 7.15
CA ASN A 85 16.80 2.57 6.00
C ASN A 85 15.59 2.45 5.08
N GLN A 86 14.70 1.50 5.36
CA GLN A 86 13.56 1.25 4.52
C GLN A 86 12.32 2.02 4.97
N SER A 87 12.29 2.69 6.12
CA SER A 87 11.11 3.42 6.65
C SER A 87 10.20 3.98 5.55
N PRO A 88 8.89 3.64 5.54
CA PRO A 88 7.99 4.12 4.50
C PRO A 88 8.07 5.65 4.43
N PRO A 89 7.81 6.27 3.28
CA PRO A 89 7.45 7.67 3.26
C PRO A 89 6.19 7.77 4.12
N ASN A 90 6.37 8.13 5.39
CA ASN A 90 5.30 8.30 6.36
C ASN A 90 4.36 9.35 5.77
N GLY A 91 3.22 8.91 5.24
CA GLY A 91 2.28 9.83 4.59
C GLY A 91 1.46 9.21 3.46
N SER A 92 2.09 8.47 2.54
CA SER A 92 1.53 8.23 1.19
C SER A 92 0.08 7.72 1.15
N VAL A 93 -0.23 6.55 1.74
CA VAL A 93 -1.60 5.98 1.67
C VAL A 93 -2.64 6.90 2.32
N ARG A 94 -2.31 7.45 3.50
CA ARG A 94 -3.23 8.29 4.28
C ARG A 94 -3.39 9.67 3.63
N GLU A 95 -2.34 10.20 3.02
CA GLU A 95 -2.36 11.46 2.28
C GLU A 95 -3.14 11.34 0.98
N LEU A 96 -2.98 10.26 0.21
CA LEU A 96 -3.77 9.99 -1.00
C LEU A 96 -5.27 9.94 -0.68
N VAL A 97 -5.64 9.35 0.45
CA VAL A 97 -7.04 9.30 0.89
C VAL A 97 -7.50 10.67 1.42
N LYS A 98 -6.68 11.37 2.21
CA LYS A 98 -7.02 12.69 2.77
C LYS A 98 -7.11 13.79 1.71
N SER A 99 -6.32 13.72 0.64
CA SER A 99 -6.34 14.69 -0.45
C SER A 99 -7.59 14.60 -1.31
N GLY A 100 -8.39 13.53 -1.14
CA GLY A 100 -9.54 13.25 -2.00
C GLY A 100 -9.15 12.69 -3.37
N ALA A 101 -7.89 12.27 -3.56
CA ALA A 101 -7.44 11.69 -4.83
C ALA A 101 -8.11 10.35 -5.13
N ILE A 102 -8.65 9.66 -4.11
CA ILE A 102 -9.39 8.41 -4.22
C ILE A 102 -10.71 8.53 -3.44
N PRO A 103 -11.87 8.17 -4.02
CA PRO A 103 -13.18 8.24 -3.35
C PRO A 103 -13.41 7.05 -2.40
N MET A 104 -12.47 6.76 -1.51
CA MET A 104 -12.57 5.67 -0.54
C MET A 104 -12.11 6.13 0.85
N THR A 105 -12.47 5.38 1.89
CA THR A 105 -12.04 5.66 3.27
C THR A 105 -11.22 4.51 3.84
N ILE A 106 -10.18 4.83 4.61
CA ILE A 106 -9.45 3.83 5.40
C ILE A 106 -10.27 3.52 6.65
N LYS A 107 -10.74 2.27 6.79
CA LYS A 107 -11.49 1.83 7.98
C LYS A 107 -10.57 1.34 9.09
N ALA A 108 -9.46 0.71 8.72
CA ALA A 108 -8.45 0.24 9.65
C ALA A 108 -7.08 0.21 8.98
N MET A 109 -6.04 0.36 9.80
CA MET A 109 -4.64 0.20 9.41
C MET A 109 -3.96 -0.65 10.46
N HIS A 110 -3.42 -1.80 10.05
CA HIS A 110 -2.72 -2.72 10.92
C HIS A 110 -1.25 -2.83 10.52
N LEU A 111 -0.38 -2.80 11.51
CA LEU A 111 1.05 -3.05 11.36
C LEU A 111 1.33 -4.47 11.85
N LEU A 112 1.91 -5.31 10.99
CA LEU A 112 2.23 -6.71 11.26
C LEU A 112 3.76 -6.84 11.43
N GLY A 113 4.20 -7.66 12.38
CA GLY A 113 5.62 -7.92 12.59
C GLY A 113 6.41 -6.72 13.13
N ALA A 114 5.73 -5.70 13.66
CA ALA A 114 6.40 -4.61 14.37
C ALA A 114 7.21 -5.19 15.54
N PRO A 115 8.51 -4.84 15.69
CA PRO A 115 9.27 -5.30 16.82
C PRO A 115 8.55 -4.86 18.09
N SER A 116 8.26 -5.81 18.98
CA SER A 116 7.69 -5.51 20.29
C SER A 116 8.67 -4.55 20.98
N THR A 117 8.27 -3.29 21.11
CA THR A 117 8.91 -2.39 22.06
C THR A 117 8.50 -2.85 23.44
N ALA A 118 9.09 -3.94 23.91
CA ALA A 118 9.01 -4.35 25.30
C ALA A 118 9.74 -3.27 26.10
N THR A 119 8.95 -2.34 26.63
CA THR A 119 9.32 -1.46 27.76
C THR A 119 9.17 -2.22 29.06
#